data_AF-A0A0S8E0Y8-F1
#
_entry.id   AF-A0A0S8E0Y8-F1
#
_cell.length_a   1.000
_cell.length_b   1.000
_cell.length_c   1.000
_cell.angle_alpha   90.00
_cell.angle_beta   90.00
_cell.angle_gamma   90.00
#
_symmetry.space_group_name_H-M   'P 1'
#
loop_
_entity.id
_entity.type
_entity.pdbx_description
1 polymer ?
#
loop_
_entity_poly.entity_id
_entity_poly.type
_entity_poly.pdbx_seq_one_letter_code
_entity_poly.pdbx_strand_id
1 'polypeptide(L)'
;MVAVSFGTALSAVAGSVSFDFESGLPPGTSVGGTGAIMPSGGVGDSGMLRLTDAANSQLGEFFIDEFGGGAPVTDFTASFQVRMADSTCCTGPGGVPRPADGFSFNFGDDFAPGDLISAGGAEDGVGSGIRVTFDAWDSGTTDTAPAIDLVIGGTIVETQSMDGVRDGDRPPETPLITDPATGQPMHLRTDPGWANVRIQLNPDNTMDVDFKDVKIFDDVPVPGYTPVAGNFVFGARTGGANQTHWIDDLSITTNATGDIPEPATMCALALAVGGLGGYIRKRRRA
;
A
#
# COMPACT_ATOMS: atom_id res chain seq x y z
N MET A 1 24.30 -43.61 17.82
CA MET A 1 23.22 -42.79 18.42
C MET A 1 22.95 -41.67 17.43
N VAL A 2 21.86 -41.76 16.66
CA VAL A 2 21.47 -40.70 15.72
C VAL A 2 20.65 -39.69 16.52
N ALA A 3 21.17 -38.47 16.67
CA ALA A 3 20.42 -37.38 17.28
C ALA A 3 19.39 -36.90 16.24
N VAL A 4 18.12 -37.20 16.49
CA VAL A 4 17.00 -36.59 15.76
C VAL A 4 16.72 -35.26 16.46
N SER A 5 17.15 -34.17 15.83
CA SER A 5 16.76 -32.82 16.26
C SER A 5 15.34 -32.55 15.79
N PHE A 6 14.39 -32.52 16.73
CA PHE A 6 13.06 -31.97 16.47
C PHE A 6 13.17 -30.45 16.55
N GLY A 7 13.26 -29.79 15.39
CA GLY A 7 13.04 -28.35 15.31
C GLY A 7 11.60 -28.07 15.73
N THR A 8 11.41 -27.26 16.76
CA THR A 8 10.11 -26.70 17.09
C THR A 8 9.66 -25.83 15.93
N ALA A 9 8.69 -26.27 15.15
CA ALA A 9 7.99 -25.38 14.23
C ALA A 9 7.27 -24.32 15.07
N LEU A 10 7.68 -23.05 14.98
CA LEU A 10 6.82 -21.96 15.41
C LEU A 10 5.58 -22.01 14.52
N SER A 11 4.42 -22.26 15.11
CA SER A 11 3.16 -22.02 14.42
C SER A 11 2.97 -20.51 14.40
N ALA A 12 3.12 -19.88 13.24
CA ALA A 12 2.71 -18.51 13.06
C ALA A 12 1.21 -18.39 13.35
N VAL A 13 0.80 -17.36 14.10
CA VAL A 13 -0.61 -17.05 14.31
C VAL A 13 -1.04 -16.13 13.16
N ALA A 14 -2.11 -16.51 12.46
CA ALA A 14 -2.69 -15.66 11.43
C ALA A 14 -3.32 -14.43 12.08
N GLY A 15 -2.96 -13.24 11.58
CA GLY A 15 -3.55 -11.96 11.99
C GLY A 15 -4.34 -11.37 10.82
N SER A 16 -5.42 -10.63 11.11
CA SER A 16 -6.14 -9.87 10.08
C SER A 16 -6.78 -8.62 10.66
N VAL A 17 -6.69 -7.52 9.92
CA VAL A 17 -7.35 -6.24 10.20
C VAL A 17 -7.99 -5.71 8.92
N SER A 18 -9.12 -5.01 9.07
CA SER A 18 -9.76 -4.28 7.97
C SER A 18 -10.32 -2.95 8.47
N PHE A 19 -10.12 -1.91 7.67
CA PHE A 19 -10.51 -0.54 7.94
C PHE A 19 -11.27 0.02 6.73
N ASP A 20 -12.57 0.18 6.90
CA ASP A 20 -13.47 0.92 5.99
C ASP A 20 -13.52 2.42 6.32
N PHE A 21 -12.89 2.82 7.43
CA PHE A 21 -12.81 4.20 7.93
C PHE A 21 -14.15 4.89 8.23
N GLU A 22 -15.26 4.15 8.22
CA GLU A 22 -16.62 4.67 8.46
C GLU A 22 -16.87 5.11 9.90
N SER A 23 -16.15 4.48 10.84
CA SER A 23 -16.35 4.66 12.28
C SER A 23 -15.27 5.51 12.95
N GLY A 24 -14.51 6.29 12.16
CA GLY A 24 -13.38 7.10 12.64
C GLY A 24 -12.10 6.29 12.81
N LEU A 25 -11.19 6.75 13.68
CA LEU A 25 -9.87 6.13 13.87
C LEU A 25 -10.00 4.69 14.42
N PRO A 26 -9.55 3.66 13.68
CA PRO A 26 -9.63 2.29 14.14
C PRO A 26 -8.79 2.01 15.41
N PRO A 27 -9.20 1.11 16.31
CA PRO A 27 -8.37 0.69 17.43
C PRO A 27 -7.02 0.09 16.99
N GLY A 28 -5.95 0.33 17.74
CA GLY A 28 -4.60 -0.15 17.40
C GLY A 28 -3.97 0.61 16.23
N THR A 29 -4.45 1.83 15.95
CA THR A 29 -3.91 2.68 14.90
C THR A 29 -3.71 4.11 15.39
N SER A 30 -2.87 4.87 14.70
CA SER A 30 -2.70 6.30 14.93
C SER A 30 -2.42 7.05 13.62
N VAL A 31 -2.66 8.36 13.63
CA VAL A 31 -2.37 9.25 12.50
C VAL A 31 -1.34 10.30 12.91
N GLY A 32 -0.48 10.69 11.98
CA GLY A 32 0.56 11.69 12.16
C GLY A 32 0.50 12.80 11.11
N GLY A 33 0.96 14.00 11.49
CA GLY A 33 1.02 15.17 10.61
C GLY A 33 -0.36 15.61 10.10
N THR A 34 -0.57 15.61 8.79
CA THR A 34 -1.86 15.91 8.13
C THR A 34 -2.78 14.69 8.02
N GLY A 35 -2.28 13.51 8.40
CA GLY A 35 -3.03 12.27 8.46
C GLY A 35 -4.31 12.40 9.26
N ALA A 36 -5.45 12.00 8.70
CA ALA A 36 -6.74 12.06 9.36
C ALA A 36 -7.74 11.05 8.77
N ILE A 37 -8.64 10.53 9.61
CA ILE A 37 -9.82 9.82 9.12
C ILE A 37 -10.89 10.86 8.78
N MET A 38 -11.35 10.83 7.54
CA MET A 38 -12.40 11.68 7.00
C MET A 38 -13.71 10.89 6.96
N PRO A 39 -14.86 11.49 7.32
CA PRO A 39 -16.15 10.79 7.34
C PRO A 39 -16.81 10.67 5.96
N SER A 40 -16.18 11.23 4.91
CA SER A 40 -16.68 11.27 3.54
C SER A 40 -15.50 11.50 2.57
N GLY A 41 -15.75 11.36 1.26
CA GLY A 41 -14.75 11.53 0.20
C GLY A 41 -14.06 10.25 -0.26
N GLY A 42 -14.32 9.13 0.41
CA GLY A 42 -13.93 7.78 0.01
C GLY A 42 -14.69 7.26 -1.21
N VAL A 43 -14.60 5.96 -1.47
CA VAL A 43 -15.28 5.26 -2.54
C VAL A 43 -16.79 5.25 -2.34
N GLY A 44 -17.49 5.93 -3.26
CA GLY A 44 -18.93 6.13 -3.11
C GLY A 44 -19.29 7.15 -2.03
N ASP A 45 -18.35 8.03 -1.67
CA ASP A 45 -18.46 9.05 -0.62
C ASP A 45 -18.48 8.47 0.81
N SER A 46 -17.88 7.29 0.99
CA SER A 46 -17.53 6.63 2.27
C SER A 46 -16.54 7.44 3.12
N GLY A 47 -16.36 7.00 4.37
CA GLY A 47 -15.20 7.38 5.16
C GLY A 47 -13.89 6.97 4.48
N MET A 48 -12.79 7.66 4.76
CA MET A 48 -11.48 7.32 4.20
C MET A 48 -10.32 7.84 5.05
N LEU A 49 -9.13 7.28 4.85
CA LEU A 49 -7.89 7.81 5.39
C LEU A 49 -7.32 8.85 4.42
N ARG A 50 -7.25 10.10 4.86
CA ARG A 50 -6.47 11.13 4.18
C ARG A 50 -5.07 11.17 4.76
N LEU A 51 -4.04 10.97 3.93
CA LEU A 51 -2.66 11.27 4.32
C LEU A 51 -2.30 12.72 3.97
N THR A 52 -2.50 13.12 2.71
CA THR A 52 -2.26 14.49 2.24
C THR A 52 -3.33 14.90 1.21
N ASP A 53 -3.71 16.17 1.20
CA ASP A 53 -4.53 16.77 0.13
C ASP A 53 -3.63 17.33 -1.00
N ALA A 54 -4.19 17.78 -2.13
CA ALA A 54 -3.45 18.52 -3.16
C ALA A 54 -3.08 19.96 -2.73
N ALA A 55 -2.34 20.08 -1.63
CA ALA A 55 -1.74 21.30 -1.12
C ALA A 55 -0.27 21.08 -0.76
N ASN A 56 0.53 22.14 -0.82
CA ASN A 56 1.98 22.07 -0.58
C ASN A 56 2.33 21.79 0.88
N SER A 57 3.54 21.25 1.09
CA SER A 57 4.20 21.13 2.40
C SER A 57 3.40 20.31 3.43
N GLN A 58 2.87 19.17 3.01
CA GLN A 58 2.17 18.23 3.88
C GLN A 58 3.00 16.98 4.12
N LEU A 59 2.81 16.40 5.30
CA LEU A 59 3.36 15.11 5.72
C LEU A 59 2.24 14.37 6.42
N GLY A 60 1.84 13.22 5.88
CA GLY A 60 0.81 12.37 6.46
C GLY A 60 1.38 11.02 6.85
N GLU A 61 0.92 10.49 7.98
CA GLU A 61 1.25 9.14 8.43
C GLU A 61 -0.01 8.44 8.94
N PHE A 62 -0.11 7.14 8.68
CA PHE A 62 -1.05 6.24 9.33
C PHE A 62 -0.31 4.99 9.80
N PHE A 63 -0.29 4.79 11.12
CA PHE A 63 0.43 3.71 11.78
C PHE A 63 -0.57 2.65 12.27
N ILE A 64 -0.26 1.38 12.04
CA ILE A 64 -1.03 0.23 12.49
C ILE A 64 -0.12 -0.61 13.38
N ASP A 65 -0.49 -0.74 14.65
CA ASP A 65 0.21 -1.57 15.62
C ASP A 65 0.24 -3.04 15.17
N GLU A 66 1.29 -3.76 15.56
CA GLU A 66 1.36 -5.21 15.44
C GLU A 66 0.08 -5.85 15.99
N PHE A 67 -0.57 -6.69 15.17
CA PHE A 67 -1.87 -7.30 15.48
C PHE A 67 -1.86 -8.85 15.44
N GLY A 68 -0.71 -9.47 15.19
CA GLY A 68 -0.50 -10.92 15.15
C GLY A 68 -0.15 -11.54 16.51
N GLY A 69 -0.13 -10.77 17.60
CA GLY A 69 0.18 -11.26 18.94
C GLY A 69 1.66 -11.56 19.15
N GLY A 70 2.54 -10.83 18.46
CA GLY A 70 3.99 -11.02 18.48
C GLY A 70 4.49 -12.16 17.59
N ALA A 71 3.63 -12.72 16.73
CA ALA A 71 4.04 -13.74 15.77
C ALA A 71 4.90 -13.10 14.65
N PRO A 72 6.08 -13.66 14.33
CA PRO A 72 6.83 -13.21 13.16
C PRO A 72 6.00 -13.37 11.88
N VAL A 73 6.05 -12.38 11.00
CA VAL A 73 5.33 -12.36 9.72
C VAL A 73 6.18 -13.09 8.67
N THR A 74 5.74 -14.29 8.27
CA THR A 74 6.34 -15.08 7.18
C THR A 74 5.76 -14.73 5.82
N ASP A 75 4.53 -14.22 5.80
CA ASP A 75 3.80 -13.79 4.62
C ASP A 75 2.74 -12.76 5.03
N PHE A 76 2.37 -11.89 4.11
CA PHE A 76 1.20 -11.03 4.28
C PHE A 76 0.59 -10.66 2.95
N THR A 77 -0.67 -10.25 2.96
CA THR A 77 -1.31 -9.54 1.86
C THR A 77 -1.98 -8.30 2.41
N ALA A 78 -1.59 -7.14 1.89
CA ALA A 78 -2.28 -5.87 2.07
C ALA A 78 -3.02 -5.52 0.77
N SER A 79 -4.29 -5.15 0.88
CA SER A 79 -5.10 -4.66 -0.23
C SER A 79 -5.86 -3.42 0.18
N PHE A 80 -5.90 -2.43 -0.70
CA PHE A 80 -6.61 -1.18 -0.45
C PHE A 80 -6.94 -0.47 -1.76
N GLN A 81 -7.82 0.51 -1.68
CA GLN A 81 -8.06 1.47 -2.75
C GLN A 81 -7.27 2.73 -2.47
N VAL A 82 -6.56 3.22 -3.48
CA VAL A 82 -5.78 4.46 -3.39
C VAL A 82 -6.32 5.52 -4.32
N ARG A 83 -6.35 6.76 -3.82
CA ARG A 83 -6.54 7.95 -4.62
C ARG A 83 -5.23 8.72 -4.66
N MET A 84 -4.52 8.61 -5.78
CA MET A 84 -3.41 9.48 -6.16
C MET A 84 -3.93 10.43 -7.23
N ALA A 85 -4.63 11.48 -6.81
CA ALA A 85 -5.39 12.34 -7.70
C ALA A 85 -5.09 13.80 -7.43
N ASP A 86 -5.63 14.69 -8.27
CA ASP A 86 -5.53 16.14 -8.09
C ASP A 86 -4.07 16.66 -8.05
N SER A 87 -3.85 17.89 -8.45
CA SER A 87 -2.54 18.55 -8.36
C SER A 87 -2.78 20.02 -8.65
N THR A 88 -2.26 20.94 -7.84
CA THR A 88 -2.66 22.36 -7.90
C THR A 88 -1.55 23.31 -8.36
N CYS A 89 -0.29 22.87 -8.49
CA CYS A 89 0.81 23.74 -8.88
C CYS A 89 1.79 23.09 -9.84
N CYS A 90 2.89 23.81 -10.10
CA CYS A 90 4.13 23.19 -10.56
C CYS A 90 3.92 22.50 -11.90
N THR A 91 3.30 23.27 -12.81
CA THR A 91 2.79 22.82 -14.10
C THR A 91 3.91 22.33 -15.00
N GLY A 92 3.80 21.09 -15.43
CA GLY A 92 4.64 20.49 -16.46
C GLY A 92 4.20 20.89 -17.88
N PRO A 93 4.70 20.15 -18.89
CA PRO A 93 4.33 20.36 -20.29
C PRO A 93 2.81 20.42 -20.51
N GLY A 94 2.37 21.32 -21.39
CA GLY A 94 0.94 21.50 -21.67
C GLY A 94 0.13 22.19 -20.57
N GLY A 95 0.79 22.72 -19.53
CA GLY A 95 0.11 23.42 -18.43
C GLY A 95 -0.57 22.49 -17.42
N VAL A 96 -0.27 21.19 -17.49
CA VAL A 96 -0.81 20.17 -16.58
C VAL A 96 0.01 20.17 -15.29
N PRO A 97 -0.60 20.37 -14.10
CA PRO A 97 0.09 20.22 -12.82
C PRO A 97 0.82 18.88 -12.70
N ARG A 98 2.10 18.92 -12.31
CA ARG A 98 2.92 17.73 -12.10
C ARG A 98 2.66 17.17 -10.69
N PRO A 99 2.26 15.90 -10.56
CA PRO A 99 1.98 15.28 -9.25
C PRO A 99 3.25 15.16 -8.42
N ALA A 100 3.12 15.30 -7.10
CA ALA A 100 4.20 15.11 -6.13
C ALA A 100 3.68 14.90 -4.70
N ASP A 101 4.47 14.36 -3.79
CA ASP A 101 5.73 13.65 -4.06
C ASP A 101 5.47 12.15 -4.17
N GLY A 102 4.57 11.62 -3.34
CA GLY A 102 4.17 10.22 -3.41
C GLY A 102 3.66 9.72 -2.07
N PHE A 103 3.51 8.40 -1.98
CA PHE A 103 3.24 7.70 -0.72
C PHE A 103 4.02 6.39 -0.63
N SER A 104 4.19 5.88 0.59
CA SER A 104 4.81 4.60 0.89
C SER A 104 3.89 3.69 1.68
N PHE A 105 4.03 2.38 1.46
CA PHE A 105 3.61 1.32 2.37
C PHE A 105 4.85 0.69 3.00
N ASN A 106 4.84 0.50 4.31
CA ASN A 106 6.01 0.10 5.08
C ASN A 106 5.64 -1.05 6.04
N PHE A 107 6.51 -2.04 6.14
CA PHE A 107 6.42 -3.13 7.11
C PHE A 107 7.78 -3.39 7.77
N GLY A 108 7.80 -3.46 9.10
CA GLY A 108 9.03 -3.65 9.88
C GLY A 108 8.78 -3.50 11.39
N ASP A 109 9.81 -3.78 12.19
CA ASP A 109 9.77 -3.72 13.66
C ASP A 109 10.61 -2.57 14.24
N ASP A 110 11.12 -1.68 13.38
CA ASP A 110 12.10 -0.65 13.71
C ASP A 110 11.60 0.79 13.55
N PHE A 111 10.28 1.00 13.56
CA PHE A 111 9.65 2.31 13.54
C PHE A 111 8.46 2.42 14.51
N ALA A 112 8.26 3.63 15.03
CA ALA A 112 7.21 4.02 15.98
C ALA A 112 6.31 5.13 15.39
N PRO A 113 5.12 5.38 15.98
CA PRO A 113 4.25 6.47 15.53
C PRO A 113 4.97 7.82 15.52
N GLY A 114 4.89 8.53 14.39
CA GLY A 114 5.50 9.83 14.14
C GLY A 114 6.91 9.77 13.52
N ASP A 115 7.49 8.59 13.32
CA ASP A 115 8.83 8.47 12.75
C ASP A 115 8.90 8.93 11.30
N LEU A 116 7.87 8.69 10.47
CA LEU A 116 7.87 9.16 9.07
C LEU A 116 7.73 10.69 9.02
N ILE A 117 6.96 11.26 9.95
CA ILE A 117 6.83 12.70 10.09
C ILE A 117 8.17 13.32 10.50
N SER A 118 8.87 12.68 11.44
CA SER A 118 10.15 13.16 11.96
C SER A 118 11.28 13.03 10.93
N ALA A 119 11.25 11.99 10.11
CA ALA A 119 12.20 11.81 9.01
C ALA A 119 11.99 12.82 7.87
N GLY A 120 10.75 13.26 7.66
CA GLY A 120 10.41 14.32 6.70
C GLY A 120 10.35 13.88 5.23
N GLY A 121 10.63 12.61 4.93
CA GLY A 121 10.48 11.96 3.61
C GLY A 121 9.48 10.82 3.66
N ALA A 122 8.26 11.09 4.12
CA ALA A 122 7.25 10.06 4.36
C ALA A 122 6.83 9.29 3.09
N GLU A 123 7.01 9.87 1.90
CA GLU A 123 6.80 9.24 0.60
C GLU A 123 7.79 8.09 0.31
N ASP A 124 9.00 8.16 0.87
CA ASP A 124 10.04 7.13 0.74
C ASP A 124 9.99 6.08 1.86
N GLY A 125 9.23 6.39 2.92
CA GLY A 125 9.16 5.56 4.11
C GLY A 125 10.42 5.63 4.97
N VAL A 126 10.39 4.89 6.09
CA VAL A 126 11.51 4.80 7.05
C VAL A 126 11.73 3.36 7.49
N GLY A 127 12.82 3.13 8.21
CA GLY A 127 13.17 1.81 8.72
C GLY A 127 13.90 0.93 7.70
N SER A 128 14.26 -0.25 8.18
CA SER A 128 15.09 -1.24 7.48
C SER A 128 14.29 -2.42 6.92
N GLY A 129 12.99 -2.48 7.21
CA GLY A 129 12.09 -3.51 6.70
C GLY A 129 11.73 -3.37 5.22
N ILE A 130 10.55 -3.87 4.87
CA ILE A 130 10.00 -3.83 3.50
C ILE A 130 9.29 -2.51 3.27
N ARG A 131 9.58 -1.84 2.16
CA ARG A 131 8.83 -0.66 1.73
C ARG A 131 8.46 -0.78 0.25
N VAL A 132 7.25 -0.36 -0.07
CA VAL A 132 6.80 -0.14 -1.44
C VAL A 132 6.48 1.34 -1.58
N THR A 133 7.25 2.05 -2.38
CA THR A 133 7.07 3.50 -2.61
C THR A 133 6.37 3.71 -3.94
N PHE A 134 5.50 4.71 -4.00
CA PHE A 134 4.82 5.19 -5.19
C PHE A 134 5.29 6.62 -5.40
N ASP A 135 6.47 6.76 -6.00
CA ASP A 135 7.15 8.03 -6.17
C ASP A 135 6.67 8.71 -7.46
N ALA A 136 6.03 9.87 -7.32
CA ALA A 136 5.51 10.66 -8.42
C ALA A 136 6.47 11.78 -8.87
N TRP A 137 7.46 12.15 -8.06
CA TRP A 137 8.28 13.34 -8.30
C TRP A 137 9.75 13.01 -8.48
N ASP A 138 10.17 13.01 -9.74
CA ASP A 138 11.60 12.99 -10.06
C ASP A 138 12.30 14.28 -9.59
N SER A 139 13.13 14.09 -8.56
CA SER A 139 14.02 15.06 -7.89
C SER A 139 15.38 15.21 -8.58
N GLY A 140 15.61 14.47 -9.66
CA GLY A 140 16.80 14.51 -10.51
C GLY A 140 17.88 13.50 -10.11
N THR A 141 19.05 13.61 -10.72
CA THR A 141 20.24 12.77 -10.45
C THR A 141 20.02 11.27 -10.70
N THR A 142 19.84 10.49 -9.64
CA THR A 142 19.70 9.02 -9.63
C THR A 142 18.29 8.57 -9.24
N ASP A 143 17.35 9.50 -9.12
CA ASP A 143 15.96 9.21 -8.83
C ASP A 143 15.32 8.38 -9.97
N THR A 144 14.54 7.37 -9.59
CA THR A 144 13.82 6.44 -10.47
C THR A 144 12.48 7.00 -10.93
N ALA A 145 11.96 8.00 -10.23
CA ALA A 145 10.62 8.51 -10.37
C ALA A 145 10.30 9.08 -11.78
N PRO A 146 9.01 9.16 -12.15
CA PRO A 146 7.90 8.50 -11.47
C PRO A 146 8.00 6.97 -11.55
N ALA A 147 7.88 6.29 -10.42
CA ALA A 147 8.10 4.85 -10.30
C ALA A 147 7.33 4.24 -9.13
N ILE A 148 7.18 2.92 -9.18
CA ILE A 148 6.95 2.11 -8.00
C ILE A 148 8.26 1.39 -7.69
N ASP A 149 8.76 1.51 -6.47
CA ASP A 149 9.99 0.85 -6.03
C ASP A 149 9.74 -0.09 -4.86
N LEU A 150 10.43 -1.23 -4.87
CA LEU A 150 10.57 -2.10 -3.72
C LEU A 150 11.90 -1.78 -3.02
N VAL A 151 11.83 -1.36 -1.76
CA VAL A 151 13.00 -0.93 -0.98
C VAL A 151 13.17 -1.82 0.25
N ILE A 152 14.33 -2.45 0.36
CA ILE A 152 14.69 -3.34 1.47
C ILE A 152 15.97 -2.82 2.13
N GLY A 153 15.96 -2.62 3.45
CA GLY A 153 17.14 -2.18 4.19
C GLY A 153 17.72 -0.83 3.74
N GLY A 154 16.89 0.04 3.13
CA GLY A 154 17.36 1.32 2.57
C GLY A 154 17.80 1.27 1.11
N THR A 155 17.73 0.11 0.46
CA THR A 155 18.17 -0.05 -0.94
C THR A 155 16.98 -0.42 -1.82
N ILE A 156 16.81 0.28 -2.94
CA ILE A 156 15.88 -0.13 -4.00
C ILE A 156 16.39 -1.45 -4.59
N VAL A 157 15.59 -2.50 -4.48
CA VAL A 157 15.91 -3.84 -5.01
C VAL A 157 15.17 -4.13 -6.32
N GLU A 158 14.09 -3.41 -6.61
CA GLU A 158 13.34 -3.50 -7.86
C GLU A 158 12.61 -2.18 -8.15
N THR A 159 12.49 -1.83 -9.43
CA THR A 159 11.91 -0.56 -9.90
C THR A 159 11.04 -0.80 -11.13
N GLN A 160 9.79 -0.32 -11.07
CA GLN A 160 8.96 -0.18 -12.26
C GLN A 160 8.70 1.29 -12.57
N SER A 161 9.28 1.76 -13.67
CA SER A 161 9.04 3.09 -14.18
C SER A 161 7.59 3.27 -14.61
N MET A 162 7.02 4.41 -14.22
CA MET A 162 5.72 4.91 -14.62
C MET A 162 5.86 6.10 -15.55
N ASP A 163 4.83 6.36 -16.35
CA ASP A 163 4.74 7.51 -17.21
C ASP A 163 4.59 8.80 -16.40
N GLY A 164 5.19 9.87 -16.92
CA GLY A 164 5.19 11.19 -16.31
C GLY A 164 6.48 11.96 -16.55
N VAL A 165 6.55 13.14 -15.94
CA VAL A 165 7.65 14.11 -16.17
C VAL A 165 8.88 13.71 -15.37
N ARG A 166 10.00 13.57 -16.09
CA ARG A 166 11.34 13.35 -15.55
C ARG A 166 12.19 14.60 -15.70
N ASP A 167 13.02 14.89 -14.70
CA ASP A 167 13.95 16.01 -14.76
C ASP A 167 14.93 15.81 -15.91
N GLY A 168 15.22 16.89 -16.65
CA GLY A 168 16.11 16.86 -17.80
C GLY A 168 15.70 15.92 -18.94
N ASP A 169 14.41 15.56 -19.04
CA ASP A 169 13.88 14.60 -20.03
C ASP A 169 14.62 13.24 -20.00
N ARG A 170 15.06 12.82 -18.81
CA ARG A 170 15.73 11.53 -18.63
C ARG A 170 14.83 10.39 -19.11
N PRO A 171 15.41 9.32 -19.70
CA PRO A 171 14.66 8.12 -20.02
C PRO A 171 14.14 7.46 -18.73
N PRO A 172 13.06 6.67 -18.81
CA PRO A 172 12.65 5.82 -17.69
C PRO A 172 13.73 4.79 -17.37
N GLU A 173 13.87 4.44 -16.09
CA GLU A 173 14.88 3.47 -15.62
C GLU A 173 14.56 2.05 -16.15
N THR A 174 13.28 1.73 -16.25
CA THR A 174 12.78 0.47 -16.81
C THR A 174 11.74 0.73 -17.90
N PRO A 175 11.49 -0.21 -18.82
CA PRO A 175 10.44 -0.03 -19.83
C PRO A 175 9.08 0.25 -19.18
N LEU A 176 8.34 1.22 -19.72
CA LEU A 176 7.01 1.56 -19.21
C LEU A 176 6.03 0.41 -19.48
N ILE A 177 5.22 0.06 -18.48
CA ILE A 177 4.09 -0.86 -18.65
C ILE A 177 2.96 -0.14 -19.40
N THR A 178 2.27 -0.87 -20.28
CA THR A 178 1.05 -0.37 -20.95
C THR A 178 -0.17 -0.66 -20.09
N ASP A 179 -0.95 0.37 -19.80
CA ASP A 179 -2.22 0.27 -19.09
C ASP A 179 -3.23 -0.47 -19.98
N PRO A 180 -3.71 -1.66 -19.59
CA PRO A 180 -4.67 -2.40 -20.39
C PRO A 180 -6.03 -1.70 -20.51
N ALA A 181 -6.38 -0.80 -19.59
CA ALA A 181 -7.63 -0.05 -19.62
C ALA A 181 -7.59 1.11 -20.63
N THR A 182 -6.42 1.68 -20.92
CA THR A 182 -6.29 2.87 -21.80
C THR A 182 -5.46 2.63 -23.06
N GLY A 183 -4.64 1.58 -23.08
CA GLY A 183 -3.64 1.32 -24.14
C GLY A 183 -2.48 2.32 -24.17
N GLN A 184 -2.34 3.16 -23.14
CA GLN A 184 -1.24 4.13 -22.98
C GLN A 184 -0.23 3.64 -21.94
N PRO A 185 0.98 4.24 -21.88
CA PRO A 185 1.88 4.02 -20.75
C PRO A 185 1.18 4.29 -19.39
N MET A 186 1.38 3.41 -18.42
CA MET A 186 0.79 3.54 -17.09
C MET A 186 1.40 4.70 -16.32
N HIS A 187 0.57 5.55 -15.72
CA HIS A 187 0.99 6.61 -14.79
C HIS A 187 0.46 6.36 -13.37
N LEU A 188 1.04 7.01 -12.36
CA LEU A 188 0.62 6.89 -10.97
C LEU A 188 -0.72 7.58 -10.64
N ARG A 189 -1.16 8.55 -11.45
CA ARG A 189 -2.44 9.22 -11.19
C ARG A 189 -3.65 8.29 -11.30
N THR A 190 -4.65 8.46 -10.44
CA THR A 190 -5.89 7.65 -10.41
C THR A 190 -7.15 8.45 -10.76
N ASP A 191 -7.00 9.71 -11.19
CA ASP A 191 -8.12 10.58 -11.55
C ASP A 191 -9.08 9.92 -12.58
N PRO A 192 -10.40 10.14 -12.47
CA PRO A 192 -11.09 10.90 -11.42
C PRO A 192 -11.41 10.08 -10.16
N GLY A 193 -11.01 8.82 -10.10
CA GLY A 193 -11.46 7.84 -9.12
C GLY A 193 -10.35 7.27 -8.25
N TRP A 194 -10.49 5.98 -7.98
CA TRP A 194 -9.64 5.19 -7.11
C TRP A 194 -9.06 4.03 -7.91
N ALA A 195 -7.91 3.53 -7.49
CA ALA A 195 -7.28 2.35 -8.06
C ALA A 195 -7.05 1.29 -6.98
N ASN A 196 -7.18 0.02 -7.35
CA ASN A 196 -6.83 -1.07 -6.46
C ASN A 196 -5.30 -1.20 -6.35
N VAL A 197 -4.83 -1.44 -5.13
CA VAL A 197 -3.46 -1.83 -4.83
C VAL A 197 -3.50 -3.15 -4.07
N ARG A 198 -2.58 -4.06 -4.42
CA ARG A 198 -2.28 -5.25 -3.64
C ARG A 198 -0.77 -5.35 -3.45
N ILE A 199 -0.34 -5.58 -2.22
CA ILE A 199 1.07 -5.79 -1.85
C ILE A 199 1.13 -7.09 -1.07
N GLN A 200 1.88 -8.07 -1.57
CA GLN A 200 1.99 -9.38 -0.96
C GLN A 200 3.46 -9.75 -0.74
N LEU A 201 3.76 -10.18 0.48
CA LEU A 201 4.96 -10.97 0.77
C LEU A 201 4.57 -12.45 0.72
N ASN A 202 5.27 -13.21 -0.12
CA ASN A 202 5.09 -14.64 -0.28
C ASN A 202 5.90 -15.44 0.75
N PRO A 203 5.46 -16.67 1.11
CA PRO A 203 6.17 -17.52 2.06
C PRO A 203 7.60 -17.92 1.66
N ASP A 204 7.98 -17.76 0.39
CA ASP A 204 9.32 -17.99 -0.14
C ASP A 204 10.20 -16.73 -0.19
N ASN A 205 9.77 -15.66 0.49
CA ASN A 205 10.43 -14.35 0.57
C ASN A 205 10.54 -13.63 -0.78
N THR A 206 9.48 -13.70 -1.58
CA THR A 206 9.30 -12.84 -2.75
C THR A 206 8.14 -11.87 -2.55
N MET A 207 8.09 -10.82 -3.36
CA MET A 207 7.05 -9.80 -3.31
C MET A 207 6.30 -9.73 -4.62
N ASP A 208 4.98 -9.67 -4.51
CA ASP A 208 4.09 -9.27 -5.58
C ASP A 208 3.49 -7.90 -5.28
N VAL A 209 3.43 -7.05 -6.30
CA VAL A 209 2.74 -5.75 -6.22
C VAL A 209 1.84 -5.62 -7.43
N ASP A 210 0.58 -5.32 -7.18
CA ASP A 210 -0.41 -4.99 -8.21
C ASP A 210 -0.89 -3.56 -8.01
N PHE A 211 -0.98 -2.79 -9.09
CA PHE A 211 -1.51 -1.42 -9.10
C PHE A 211 -2.41 -1.23 -10.30
N LYS A 212 -3.60 -0.63 -10.10
CA LYS A 212 -4.64 -0.50 -11.15
C LYS A 212 -5.00 -1.84 -11.79
N ASP A 213 -5.05 -2.89 -10.98
CA ASP A 213 -5.31 -4.27 -11.42
C ASP A 213 -4.27 -4.82 -12.42
N VAL A 214 -3.07 -4.22 -12.48
CA VAL A 214 -1.93 -4.68 -13.28
C VAL A 214 -0.80 -5.15 -12.37
N LYS A 215 -0.23 -6.32 -12.67
CA LYS A 215 0.96 -6.86 -12.01
C LYS A 215 2.16 -5.96 -12.31
N ILE A 216 2.70 -5.32 -11.28
CA ILE A 216 3.87 -4.44 -11.33
C ILE A 216 5.13 -5.23 -11.03
N PHE A 217 5.10 -5.99 -9.93
CA PHE A 217 6.16 -6.90 -9.49
C PHE A 217 5.59 -8.29 -9.38
N ASP A 218 6.32 -9.28 -9.91
CA ASP A 218 5.96 -10.69 -9.95
C ASP A 218 7.12 -11.50 -9.37
N ASP A 219 6.90 -12.11 -8.20
CA ASP A 219 7.86 -12.98 -7.52
C ASP A 219 9.25 -12.35 -7.30
N VAL A 220 9.29 -11.05 -6.96
CA VAL A 220 10.55 -10.30 -6.78
C VAL A 220 11.23 -10.68 -5.45
N PRO A 221 12.47 -11.18 -5.45
CA PRO A 221 13.14 -11.58 -4.21
C PRO A 221 13.30 -10.45 -3.19
N VAL A 222 13.12 -10.77 -1.91
CA VAL A 222 13.36 -9.87 -0.78
C VAL A 222 14.65 -10.26 -0.07
N PRO A 223 15.83 -9.83 -0.56
CA PRO A 223 17.10 -10.31 -0.06
C PRO A 223 17.31 -9.94 1.40
N GLY A 224 17.65 -10.94 2.21
CA GLY A 224 17.98 -10.74 3.62
C GLY A 224 16.78 -10.51 4.54
N TYR A 225 15.54 -10.61 4.06
CA TYR A 225 14.37 -10.57 4.91
C TYR A 225 14.37 -11.76 5.88
N THR A 226 14.22 -11.44 7.17
CA THR A 226 13.98 -12.42 8.22
C THR A 226 12.64 -12.07 8.86
N PRO A 227 11.72 -13.03 9.06
CA PRO A 227 10.43 -12.76 9.68
C PRO A 227 10.54 -12.00 11.01
N VAL A 228 9.82 -10.88 11.11
CA VAL A 228 9.71 -10.05 12.31
C VAL A 228 8.25 -9.90 12.73
N ALA A 229 8.01 -9.65 14.01
CA ALA A 229 6.71 -9.18 14.48
C ALA A 229 6.68 -7.65 14.30
N GLY A 230 6.12 -7.19 13.18
CA GLY A 230 6.24 -5.81 12.72
C GLY A 230 4.92 -5.05 12.69
N ASN A 231 5.06 -3.73 12.60
CA ASN A 231 3.97 -2.78 12.38
C ASN A 231 3.80 -2.52 10.88
N PHE A 232 2.64 -2.01 10.50
CA PHE A 232 2.37 -1.53 9.14
C PHE A 232 2.16 -0.03 9.14
N VAL A 233 2.78 0.68 8.20
CA VAL A 233 2.70 2.14 8.15
C VAL A 233 2.53 2.65 6.74
N PHE A 234 1.64 3.61 6.57
CA PHE A 234 1.55 4.43 5.37
C PHE A 234 2.12 5.81 5.64
N GLY A 235 2.91 6.32 4.69
CA GLY A 235 3.41 7.69 4.72
C GLY A 235 3.13 8.39 3.40
N ALA A 236 2.86 9.69 3.42
CA ALA A 236 2.78 10.48 2.20
C ALA A 236 3.34 11.88 2.42
N ARG A 237 3.90 12.47 1.37
CA ARG A 237 4.44 13.83 1.41
C ARG A 237 3.98 14.64 0.21
N THR A 238 3.81 15.94 0.46
CA THR A 238 3.85 16.96 -0.58
C THR A 238 4.91 18.00 -0.24
N GLY A 239 5.52 18.58 -1.26
CA GLY A 239 6.63 19.51 -1.15
C GLY A 239 6.24 20.87 -1.70
N GLY A 240 7.09 21.40 -2.58
CA GLY A 240 6.74 22.55 -3.39
C GLY A 240 5.68 22.22 -4.46
N ALA A 241 5.65 20.96 -4.91
CA ALA A 241 4.59 20.35 -5.71
C ALA A 241 3.68 19.48 -4.83
N ASN A 242 2.52 19.07 -5.37
CA ASN A 242 1.52 18.36 -4.58
C ASN A 242 0.63 17.41 -5.40
N GLN A 243 0.04 16.47 -4.69
CA GLN A 243 -0.95 15.51 -5.13
C GLN A 243 -1.74 15.03 -3.91
N THR A 244 -3.00 14.68 -4.10
CA THR A 244 -3.81 13.99 -3.09
C THR A 244 -3.32 12.56 -2.89
N HIS A 245 -3.19 12.13 -1.63
CA HIS A 245 -2.89 10.74 -1.26
C HIS A 245 -3.89 10.26 -0.21
N TRP A 246 -4.94 9.58 -0.66
CA TRP A 246 -5.98 9.02 0.21
C TRP A 246 -6.06 7.50 0.04
N ILE A 247 -6.53 6.82 1.09
CA ILE A 247 -6.66 5.36 1.17
C ILE A 247 -8.06 5.02 1.67
N ASP A 248 -8.66 4.01 1.07
CA ASP A 248 -9.95 3.46 1.48
C ASP A 248 -9.95 1.92 1.41
N ASP A 249 -10.90 1.28 2.08
CA ASP A 249 -11.11 -0.17 2.07
C ASP A 249 -9.82 -1.00 2.32
N LEU A 250 -9.04 -0.61 3.35
CA LEU A 250 -7.78 -1.27 3.67
C LEU A 250 -8.04 -2.61 4.38
N SER A 251 -7.37 -3.65 3.92
CA SER A 251 -7.33 -4.97 4.56
C SER A 251 -5.89 -5.49 4.57
N ILE A 252 -5.44 -6.00 5.72
CA ILE A 252 -4.14 -6.66 5.85
C ILE A 252 -4.34 -8.00 6.53
N THR A 253 -3.80 -9.06 5.95
CA THR A 253 -3.76 -10.40 6.55
C THR A 253 -2.31 -10.87 6.60
N THR A 254 -1.87 -11.39 7.74
CA THR A 254 -0.54 -11.96 7.96
C THR A 254 -0.65 -13.46 8.22
N ASN A 255 0.37 -14.21 7.78
CA ASN A 255 0.53 -15.63 8.05
C ASN A 255 -0.71 -16.46 7.68
N ALA A 256 -1.29 -16.16 6.52
CA ALA A 256 -2.56 -16.75 6.12
C ALA A 256 -2.40 -18.27 5.93
N THR A 257 -3.28 -19.06 6.56
CA THR A 257 -3.27 -20.50 6.34
C THR A 257 -4.01 -20.81 5.03
N GLY A 258 -3.28 -20.88 3.91
CA GLY A 258 -3.78 -21.21 2.57
C GLY A 258 -3.79 -20.02 1.60
N ASP A 259 -3.76 -20.32 0.29
CA ASP A 259 -3.63 -19.33 -0.78
C ASP A 259 -4.76 -18.27 -0.75
N ILE A 260 -4.41 -16.99 -0.58
CA ILE A 260 -5.35 -15.88 -0.76
C ILE A 260 -5.51 -15.65 -2.27
N PRO A 261 -6.73 -15.75 -2.83
CA PRO A 261 -6.91 -15.67 -4.27
C PRO A 261 -6.73 -14.23 -4.79
N GLU A 262 -6.21 -14.13 -6.03
CA GLU A 262 -5.90 -12.89 -6.75
C GLU A 262 -7.07 -11.87 -6.81
N PRO A 263 -6.79 -10.56 -7.08
CA PRO A 263 -7.76 -9.46 -6.98
C PRO A 263 -9.13 -9.71 -7.63
N ALA A 264 -9.17 -10.44 -8.75
CA ALA A 264 -10.41 -10.80 -9.44
C ALA A 264 -11.37 -11.66 -8.59
N THR A 265 -10.90 -12.31 -7.53
CA THR A 265 -11.66 -13.23 -6.68
C THR A 265 -12.19 -12.57 -5.39
N MET A 266 -11.59 -11.46 -4.95
CA MET A 266 -11.99 -10.76 -3.72
C MET A 266 -13.40 -10.15 -3.81
N CYS A 267 -13.87 -9.85 -5.02
CA CYS A 267 -15.24 -9.42 -5.30
C CYS A 267 -16.30 -10.51 -4.95
N ALA A 268 -15.89 -11.79 -4.87
CA ALA A 268 -16.77 -12.89 -4.51
C ALA A 268 -16.75 -13.25 -3.01
N LEU A 269 -15.66 -12.92 -2.28
CA LEU A 269 -15.51 -13.32 -0.88
C LEU A 269 -16.32 -12.42 0.08
N ALA A 270 -16.55 -11.16 -0.28
CA ALA A 270 -17.43 -10.24 0.45
C ALA A 270 -18.91 -10.68 0.46
N LEU A 271 -19.33 -11.53 -0.50
CA LEU A 271 -20.71 -12.05 -0.56
C LEU A 271 -20.93 -13.34 0.24
N ALA A 272 -19.87 -14.08 0.61
CA ALA A 272 -19.99 -15.38 1.24
C ALA A 272 -20.16 -15.33 2.78
N VAL A 273 -19.71 -14.25 3.42
CA VAL A 273 -19.78 -14.12 4.90
C VAL A 273 -21.16 -13.60 5.39
N GLY A 274 -21.95 -12.95 4.52
CA GLY A 274 -23.28 -12.43 4.87
C GLY A 274 -24.47 -13.39 4.65
N GLY A 275 -24.25 -14.59 4.13
CA GLY A 275 -25.31 -15.40 3.50
C GLY A 275 -25.89 -16.59 4.29
N LEU A 276 -25.38 -16.94 5.47
CA LEU A 276 -25.86 -18.11 6.23
C LEU A 276 -26.63 -17.72 7.52
N GLY A 277 -27.70 -16.95 7.36
CA GLY A 277 -28.58 -16.54 8.44
C GLY A 277 -30.07 -16.81 8.16
N GLY A 278 -30.49 -18.08 8.22
CA GLY A 278 -31.86 -18.44 8.61
C GLY A 278 -32.95 -18.45 7.55
N TYR A 279 -33.09 -19.56 6.80
CA TYR A 279 -34.34 -19.89 6.10
C TYR A 279 -35.13 -20.95 6.88
N ILE A 280 -35.88 -20.53 7.92
CA ILE A 280 -36.86 -21.39 8.58
C ILE A 280 -38.17 -21.35 7.78
N ARG A 281 -38.42 -22.41 6.99
CA ARG A 281 -39.69 -22.63 6.26
C ARG A 281 -40.84 -22.89 7.25
N LYS A 282 -41.70 -21.90 7.50
CA LYS A 282 -43.02 -22.14 8.11
C LYS A 282 -43.92 -22.88 7.12
N ARG A 283 -44.20 -24.17 7.37
CA ARG A 283 -45.28 -24.91 6.70
C ARG A 283 -46.62 -24.31 7.14
N ARG A 284 -47.41 -23.77 6.21
CA ARG A 284 -48.85 -23.54 6.44
C ARG A 284 -49.59 -24.85 6.18
N ARG A 285 -50.33 -25.32 7.18
CA ARG A 285 -51.40 -26.30 7.05
C ARG A 285 -52.69 -25.54 6.75
N ALA A 286 -53.35 -25.90 5.66
CA ALA A 286 -54.80 -26.04 5.43
C ALA A 286 -55.00 -26.14 3.92
#